data_AF-A4Z149-F1
#
_entry.id   AF-A4Z149-F1
#
_cell.length_a   1.000
_cell.length_b   1.000
_cell.length_c   1.000
_cell.angle_alpha   90.00
_cell.angle_beta   90.00
_cell.angle_gamma   90.00
#
_symmetry.space_group_name_H-M   'P 1'
#
loop_
_entity.id
_entity.type
_entity.pdbx_description
1 polymer ?
#
loop_
_entity_poly.entity_id
_entity_poly.type
_entity_poly.pdbx_seq_one_letter_code
_entity_poly.pdbx_strand_id
1 'polypeptide(L)'
;MLSTRFITGRRLPTDEKQMQEQREPLKALQAWYASHCDGEWEHRYGIRIGTLDNPGWILRIDLSSTELAERPFTDVKVQGDDDDDWCHCRVRDGVFEAFCGPHHLEDVISIFLAWAIAAVREAEH
;
A
#
# COMPACT_ATOMS: atom_id res chain seq x y z
N MET A 1 1.25 19.02 -39.97
CA MET A 1 1.81 17.65 -39.86
C MET A 1 1.84 17.29 -38.39
N LEU A 2 0.90 16.46 -37.92
CA LEU A 2 0.92 15.95 -36.54
C LEU A 2 1.83 14.71 -36.50
N SER A 3 2.87 14.76 -35.68
CA SER A 3 3.73 13.61 -35.39
C SER A 3 3.22 12.96 -34.11
N THR A 4 2.50 11.86 -34.27
CA THR A 4 2.10 10.98 -33.17
C THR A 4 3.35 10.25 -32.66
N ARG A 5 3.77 10.55 -31.42
CA ARG A 5 4.74 9.71 -30.72
C ARG A 5 4.00 8.57 -30.03
N PHE A 6 4.21 7.35 -30.52
CA PHE A 6 3.87 6.14 -29.82
C PHE A 6 4.79 6.01 -28.61
N ILE A 7 4.23 6.01 -27.40
CA ILE A 7 4.98 5.67 -26.19
C ILE A 7 4.97 4.15 -26.09
N THR A 8 6.03 3.54 -26.58
CA THR A 8 6.31 2.11 -26.39
C THR A 8 6.75 1.86 -24.95
N GLY A 9 6.19 0.82 -24.33
CA GLY A 9 6.90 0.06 -23.30
C GLY A 9 6.37 0.12 -21.87
N ARG A 10 5.06 -0.07 -21.64
CA ARG A 10 4.64 -0.73 -20.39
C ARG A 10 4.75 -2.23 -20.65
N ARG A 11 5.80 -2.88 -20.16
CA ARG A 11 5.89 -4.35 -20.18
C ARG A 11 4.78 -4.85 -19.25
N LEU A 12 3.65 -5.25 -19.83
CA LEU A 12 2.59 -5.93 -19.08
C LEU A 12 3.21 -7.23 -18.53
N PRO A 13 2.99 -7.57 -17.25
CA PRO A 13 3.50 -8.82 -16.69
C PRO A 13 2.93 -9.99 -17.51
N THR A 14 3.80 -10.76 -18.14
CA THR A 14 3.43 -11.91 -19.00
C THR A 14 3.36 -13.23 -18.23
N ASP A 15 3.58 -13.19 -16.92
CA ASP A 15 3.61 -14.39 -16.08
C ASP A 15 2.40 -14.41 -15.14
N GLU A 16 1.58 -15.46 -15.23
CA GLU A 16 0.33 -15.60 -14.46
C GLU A 16 0.58 -15.53 -12.95
N LYS A 17 1.76 -16.00 -12.52
CA LYS A 17 2.19 -15.96 -11.12
C LYS A 17 2.41 -14.53 -10.62
N GLN A 18 2.97 -13.63 -11.45
CA GLN A 18 3.16 -12.21 -11.12
C GLN A 18 1.85 -11.43 -11.12
N MET A 19 0.87 -11.82 -11.96
CA MET A 19 -0.48 -11.25 -11.91
C MET A 19 -1.28 -11.74 -10.69
N GLN A 20 -1.05 -12.97 -10.23
CA GLN A 20 -1.73 -13.53 -9.07
C GLN A 20 -1.22 -12.95 -7.74
N GLU A 21 0.08 -12.65 -7.63
CA GLU A 21 0.66 -12.01 -6.43
C GLU A 21 0.16 -10.57 -6.23
N GLN A 22 -0.26 -9.89 -7.30
CA GLN A 22 -0.93 -8.58 -7.24
C GLN A 22 -2.45 -8.69 -6.94
N ARG A 23 -3.01 -9.91 -6.91
CA ARG A 23 -4.44 -10.19 -6.66
C ARG A 23 -4.71 -10.74 -5.27
N GLU A 24 -3.68 -11.01 -4.48
CA GLU A 24 -3.79 -11.52 -3.11
C GLU A 24 -3.14 -10.52 -2.14
N PRO A 25 -3.78 -9.37 -1.85
CA PRO A 25 -3.16 -8.27 -1.09
C PRO A 25 -2.64 -8.73 0.28
N LEU A 26 -3.37 -9.62 0.95
CA LEU A 26 -2.94 -10.17 2.24
C LEU A 26 -1.64 -10.98 2.13
N LYS A 27 -1.48 -11.76 1.06
CA LYS A 27 -0.27 -12.57 0.85
C LYS A 27 0.92 -11.69 0.48
N ALA A 28 0.70 -10.65 -0.32
CA ALA A 28 1.73 -9.67 -0.63
C ALA A 28 2.14 -8.88 0.64
N LEU A 29 1.20 -8.57 1.53
CA LEU A 29 1.49 -7.97 2.83
C LEU A 29 2.32 -8.90 3.73
N GLN A 30 2.00 -10.19 3.76
CA GLN A 30 2.78 -11.20 4.49
C GLN A 30 4.22 -11.29 3.95
N ALA A 31 4.39 -11.25 2.62
CA ALA A 31 5.71 -11.26 2.00
C ALA A 31 6.50 -9.99 2.33
N TRP A 32 5.86 -8.82 2.27
CA TRP A 32 6.48 -7.54 2.65
C TRP A 32 6.91 -7.55 4.13
N TYR A 33 6.04 -8.00 5.03
CA TYR A 33 6.39 -8.16 6.45
C TYR A 33 7.60 -9.08 6.63
N ALA A 34 7.59 -10.27 6.01
CA ALA A 34 8.68 -11.23 6.13
C ALA A 34 10.01 -10.69 5.57
N SER A 35 9.98 -9.83 4.55
CA SER A 35 11.20 -9.21 4.01
C SER A 35 11.84 -8.18 4.93
N HIS A 36 11.09 -7.64 5.90
CA HIS A 36 11.59 -6.69 6.90
C HIS A 36 11.95 -7.33 8.24
N CYS A 37 11.61 -8.59 8.46
CA CYS A 37 12.07 -9.34 9.63
C CYS A 37 13.57 -9.63 9.51
N ASP A 38 14.38 -8.90 10.29
CA ASP A 38 15.84 -8.99 10.29
C ASP A 38 16.43 -9.43 11.63
N GLY A 39 15.58 -9.76 12.62
CA GLY A 39 15.98 -10.12 13.98
C GLY A 39 15.79 -9.00 15.00
N GLU A 40 15.62 -7.75 14.56
CA GLU A 40 15.39 -6.60 15.44
C GLU A 40 14.06 -5.93 15.12
N TRP A 41 13.72 -5.79 13.84
CA TRP A 41 12.54 -5.08 13.40
C TRP A 41 11.26 -5.69 13.96
N GLU A 42 11.11 -7.02 13.91
CA GLU A 42 9.94 -7.74 14.41
C GLU A 42 9.75 -7.66 15.93
N HIS A 43 10.80 -7.29 16.67
CA HIS A 43 10.73 -7.11 18.12
C HIS A 43 10.27 -5.72 18.53
N ARG A 44 10.37 -4.73 17.64
CA ARG A 44 10.11 -3.30 17.95
C ARG A 44 8.96 -2.71 17.15
N TYR A 45 8.79 -3.20 15.93
CA TYR A 45 7.90 -2.66 14.91
C TYR A 45 6.95 -3.76 14.41
N GLY A 46 6.04 -3.41 13.51
CA GLY A 46 5.13 -4.41 12.96
C GLY A 46 3.89 -3.85 12.30
N ILE A 47 2.97 -4.77 12.01
CA ILE A 47 1.68 -4.51 11.39
C ILE A 47 0.58 -4.79 12.42
N ARG A 48 -0.36 -3.86 12.56
CA ARG A 48 -1.54 -4.03 13.42
C ARG A 48 -2.80 -3.84 12.59
N ILE A 49 -3.69 -4.82 12.64
CA ILE A 49 -5.06 -4.74 12.11
C ILE A 49 -6.00 -4.80 13.31
N GLY A 50 -6.91 -3.85 13.41
CA GLY A 50 -7.93 -3.78 14.44
C GLY A 50 -9.25 -3.28 13.88
N THR A 51 -10.27 -3.21 14.73
CA THR A 51 -11.57 -2.64 14.38
C THR A 51 -11.69 -1.21 14.89
N LEU A 52 -12.62 -0.46 14.32
CA LEU A 52 -13.05 0.85 14.81
C LEU A 52 -14.30 0.72 15.70
N ASP A 53 -14.65 1.81 16.40
CA ASP A 53 -15.87 1.87 17.24
C ASP A 53 -17.16 1.92 16.39
N ASN A 54 -17.06 2.41 15.16
CA ASN A 54 -18.03 2.24 14.07
C ASN A 54 -17.58 1.08 13.16
N PRO A 55 -18.49 0.38 12.44
CA PRO A 55 -18.08 -0.75 11.59
C PRO A 55 -16.93 -0.35 10.65
N GLY A 56 -15.82 -1.08 10.74
CA GLY A 56 -14.63 -0.74 9.96
C GLY A 56 -13.34 -1.28 10.55
N TRP A 57 -12.26 -1.06 9.79
CA TRP A 57 -10.93 -1.52 10.10
C TRP A 57 -9.97 -0.35 10.29
N ILE A 58 -9.00 -0.56 11.18
CA ILE A 58 -7.77 0.22 11.25
C ILE A 58 -6.60 -0.68 10.90
N LEU A 59 -5.76 -0.22 9.96
CA LEU A 59 -4.48 -0.83 9.60
C LEU A 59 -3.37 0.16 9.96
N ARG A 60 -2.40 -0.29 10.75
CA ARG A 60 -1.19 0.47 11.08
C ARG A 60 0.04 -0.35 10.69
N ILE A 61 0.92 0.24 9.89
CA ILE A 61 2.19 -0.36 9.50
C ILE A 61 3.29 0.59 9.91
N ASP A 62 4.16 0.14 10.81
CA ASP A 62 5.33 0.91 11.20
C ASP A 62 6.32 0.96 10.03
N LEU A 63 6.83 2.13 9.72
CA LEU A 63 7.78 2.37 8.63
C LEU A 63 9.19 2.64 9.18
N SER A 64 9.34 2.71 10.49
CA SER A 64 10.62 2.95 11.15
C SER A 64 11.63 1.89 10.77
N SER A 65 12.87 2.32 10.54
CA SER A 65 13.97 1.44 10.10
C SER A 65 13.69 0.70 8.78
N THR A 66 12.78 1.19 7.94
CA THR A 66 12.59 0.72 6.56
C THR A 66 12.96 1.82 5.57
N GLU A 67 13.13 1.46 4.29
CA GLU A 67 13.31 2.40 3.19
C GLU A 67 12.11 3.35 2.98
N LEU A 68 10.97 3.04 3.60
CA LEU A 68 9.74 3.82 3.48
C LEU A 68 9.65 4.95 4.51
N ALA A 69 10.54 4.99 5.51
CA ALA A 69 10.49 5.97 6.61
C ALA A 69 10.48 7.43 6.13
N GLU A 70 11.21 7.72 5.04
CA GLU A 70 11.32 9.07 4.46
C GLU A 70 10.58 9.19 3.12
N ARG A 71 9.90 8.12 2.68
CA ARG A 71 9.22 8.11 1.40
C ARG A 71 7.96 8.99 1.49
N PRO A 72 7.77 9.97 0.59
CA PRO A 72 6.58 10.78 0.60
C PRO A 72 5.35 9.93 0.26
N PHE A 73 4.27 10.15 1.02
CA PHE A 73 2.96 9.58 0.77
C PHE A 73 1.94 10.70 0.61
N THR A 74 1.13 10.63 -0.44
CA THR A 74 0.00 11.54 -0.63
C THR A 74 -1.22 10.94 0.02
N ASP A 75 -1.82 11.65 1.00
CA ASP A 75 -3.05 11.22 1.66
C ASP A 75 -4.13 10.81 0.65
N VAL A 76 -4.73 9.65 0.87
CA VAL A 76 -5.83 9.12 0.06
C VAL A 76 -7.10 9.18 0.88
N LYS A 77 -8.15 9.80 0.35
CA LYS A 77 -9.49 9.81 0.94
C LYS A 77 -10.49 9.46 -0.15
N VAL A 78 -11.24 8.39 0.08
CA VAL A 78 -12.30 7.92 -0.80
C VAL A 78 -13.57 7.82 0.04
N GLN A 79 -14.67 8.34 -0.53
CA GLN A 79 -16.01 8.20 -0.01
C GLN A 79 -16.88 7.79 -1.19
N GLY A 80 -17.46 6.60 -1.11
CA GLY A 80 -18.46 6.08 -2.03
C GLY A 80 -19.87 6.51 -1.64
N ASP A 81 -20.85 5.87 -2.28
CA ASP A 81 -22.26 6.24 -2.15
C ASP A 81 -22.91 5.69 -0.86
N ASP A 82 -22.37 4.59 -0.32
CA ASP A 82 -22.83 3.96 0.93
C ASP A 82 -21.99 4.42 2.14
N ASP A 83 -22.62 4.45 3.33
CA ASP A 83 -21.95 4.87 4.57
C ASP A 83 -20.74 4.00 4.96
N ASP A 84 -20.74 2.73 4.52
CA ASP A 84 -19.66 1.76 4.74
C ASP A 84 -18.64 1.71 3.58
N ASP A 85 -18.87 2.46 2.48
CA ASP A 85 -17.98 2.53 1.33
C ASP A 85 -17.03 3.72 1.48
N TRP A 86 -15.95 3.54 2.23
CA TRP A 86 -14.98 4.61 2.45
C TRP A 86 -13.61 4.06 2.84
N CYS A 87 -12.58 4.84 2.54
CA CYS A 87 -11.25 4.65 3.09
C CYS A 87 -10.47 5.95 3.22
N HIS A 88 -9.53 5.97 4.17
CA HIS A 88 -8.62 7.07 4.40
C HIS A 88 -7.25 6.51 4.76
N CYS A 89 -6.26 6.75 3.91
CA CYS A 89 -4.87 6.36 4.13
C CYS A 89 -4.00 7.61 4.27
N ARG A 90 -3.03 7.56 5.18
CA ARG A 90 -2.05 8.62 5.41
C ARG A 90 -0.76 8.05 6.00
N VAL A 91 0.32 8.83 5.94
CA VAL A 91 1.53 8.56 6.74
C VAL A 91 1.67 9.65 7.80
N ARG A 92 1.79 9.26 9.06
CA ARG A 92 2.05 10.16 10.19
C ARG A 92 3.00 9.53 11.18
N ASP A 93 3.96 10.31 11.65
CA ASP A 93 4.92 9.92 12.70
C ASP A 93 5.61 8.58 12.43
N GLY A 94 6.02 8.34 11.18
CA GLY A 94 6.69 7.10 10.77
C GLY A 94 5.76 5.89 10.65
N VAL A 95 4.45 6.09 10.64
CA VAL A 95 3.45 5.01 10.54
C VAL A 95 2.52 5.27 9.36
N PHE A 96 2.35 4.27 8.49
CA PHE A 96 1.23 4.24 7.55
C PHE A 96 -0.04 3.87 8.33
N GLU A 97 -1.01 4.76 8.32
CA GLU A 97 -2.33 4.56 8.94
C GLU A 97 -3.39 4.51 7.84
N ALA A 98 -4.21 3.46 7.86
CA ALA A 98 -5.40 3.38 7.06
C ALA A 98 -6.63 3.07 7.91
N PHE A 99 -7.74 3.71 7.55
CA PHE A 99 -9.05 3.57 8.14
C PHE A 99 -10.02 3.27 7.01
N CYS A 100 -10.88 2.28 7.16
CA CYS A 100 -11.84 1.97 6.10
C CYS A 100 -13.09 1.31 6.64
N GLY A 101 -14.14 1.30 5.83
CA GLY A 101 -15.33 0.52 6.10
C GLY A 101 -15.06 -0.99 6.13
N PRO A 102 -16.06 -1.79 6.57
CA PRO A 102 -15.91 -3.21 6.89
C PRO A 102 -15.47 -4.08 5.70
N HIS A 103 -15.69 -3.62 4.46
CA HIS A 103 -15.42 -4.39 3.23
C HIS A 103 -14.19 -3.91 2.44
N HIS A 104 -13.43 -2.95 2.96
CA HIS A 104 -12.34 -2.27 2.24
C HIS A 104 -10.93 -2.58 2.76
N LEU A 105 -10.77 -3.62 3.60
CA LEU A 105 -9.47 -3.98 4.16
C LEU A 105 -8.45 -4.35 3.06
N GLU A 106 -8.88 -5.10 2.04
CA GLU A 106 -8.02 -5.45 0.91
C GLU A 106 -7.61 -4.22 0.09
N ASP A 107 -8.49 -3.23 -0.04
CA ASP A 107 -8.21 -2.00 -0.78
C ASP A 107 -7.11 -1.18 -0.10
N VAL A 108 -7.20 -0.99 1.22
CA VAL A 108 -6.19 -0.23 1.96
C VAL A 108 -4.84 -0.94 2.01
N ILE A 109 -4.84 -2.28 2.05
CA ILE A 109 -3.61 -3.08 1.91
C ILE A 109 -3.01 -2.88 0.50
N SER A 110 -3.84 -2.90 -0.54
CA SER A 110 -3.41 -2.68 -1.92
C SER A 110 -2.85 -1.28 -2.14
N ILE A 111 -3.46 -0.25 -1.55
CA ILE A 111 -2.95 1.13 -1.57
C ILE A 111 -1.57 1.20 -0.94
N PHE A 112 -1.38 0.60 0.23
CA PHE A 112 -0.08 0.52 0.89
C PHE A 112 0.96 -0.16 -0.01
N LEU A 113 0.67 -1.35 -0.51
CA LEU A 113 1.61 -2.14 -1.32
C LEU A 113 1.96 -1.46 -2.64
N ALA A 114 0.98 -0.85 -3.31
CA ALA A 114 1.20 -0.10 -4.54
C ALA A 114 2.16 1.06 -4.31
N TRP A 115 2.05 1.74 -3.16
CA TRP A 115 3.00 2.78 -2.77
C TRP A 115 4.36 2.20 -2.35
N ALA A 116 4.39 1.20 -1.48
CA ALA A 116 5.61 0.62 -0.93
C ALA A 116 6.52 0.00 -2.01
N ILE A 117 5.93 -0.68 -2.99
CA ILE A 117 6.64 -1.45 -4.02
C ILE A 117 6.81 -0.64 -5.31
N ALA A 118 6.16 0.52 -5.45
CA ALA A 118 6.38 1.36 -6.61
C ALA A 118 7.87 1.71 -6.73
N ALA A 119 8.47 1.40 -7.88
CA ALA A 119 9.81 1.86 -8.19
C ALA A 119 9.82 3.40 -8.14
N VAL A 120 10.79 3.97 -7.45
CA VAL A 120 11.08 5.41 -7.55
C VAL A 120 11.38 5.65 -9.02
N ARG A 121 10.45 6.29 -9.74
CA ARG A 121 10.79 6.87 -11.04
C ARG A 121 11.67 8.06 -10.68
N GLU A 122 12.99 7.87 -10.79
CA GLU A 122 13.92 8.98 -10.65
C GLU A 122 13.44 10.13 -11.53
N ALA A 123 13.23 11.28 -10.88
CA ALA A 123 13.06 12.53 -11.57
C ALA A 123 14.43 12.89 -12.14
N GLU A 124 14.73 12.41 -13.34
CA GLU A 124 15.70 13.07 -14.22
C GLU A 124 15.05 14.36 -14.74
N HIS A 125 15.19 15.46 -13.99
CA HIS A 125 15.53 16.82 -14.48
C HIS A 125 15.51 17.84 -13.34
#